data_AF-A0A963ZIW0-F1
#
_entry.id   AF-A0A963ZIW0-F1
#
_cell.length_a   1.000
_cell.length_b   1.000
_cell.length_c   1.000
_cell.angle_alpha   90.00
_cell.angle_beta   90.00
_cell.angle_gamma   90.00
#
_symmetry.space_group_name_H-M   'P 1'
#
loop_
_entity.id
_entity.type
_entity.pdbx_description
1 polymer ?
#
loop_
_entity_poly.entity_id
_entity_poly.type
_entity_poly.pdbx_seq_one_letter_code
_entity_poly.pdbx_strand_id
1 'polypeptide(L)'
;MNLRFLKPVLILTLILAAILAYPVIAWFPETRSAIYAAWSIALANALIGMTIIELTLNKENFIFMAAFFGGMGLRIMLTLMVFAFLLSEGLDAKTLTFFMLGLYFAYLIQEIHFLVKTMSRQKGQAVYKKR
;
A
#
# COMPACT_ATOMS: atom_id res chain seq x y z
N MET A 1 -5.04 18.80 -5.87
CA MET A 1 -3.97 17.88 -5.39
C MET A 1 -3.51 17.07 -6.59
N ASN A 2 -2.24 17.16 -7.01
CA ASN A 2 -1.73 16.35 -8.12
C ASN A 2 -1.26 15.00 -7.55
N LEU A 3 -2.11 13.97 -7.56
CA LEU A 3 -1.83 12.64 -6.99
C LEU A 3 -0.79 11.88 -7.83
N ARG A 4 0.49 12.23 -7.70
CA ARG A 4 1.57 11.68 -8.54
C ARG A 4 1.81 10.19 -8.28
N PHE A 5 1.42 9.70 -7.11
CA PHE A 5 1.53 8.30 -6.72
C PHE A 5 0.42 7.41 -7.29
N LEU A 6 -0.70 7.98 -7.73
CA LEU A 6 -1.86 7.18 -8.13
C LEU A 6 -1.56 6.32 -9.36
N LYS A 7 -0.84 6.88 -10.34
CA LYS A 7 -0.44 6.16 -11.55
C LYS A 7 0.39 4.89 -11.26
N PRO A 8 1.51 4.94 -10.51
CA PRO A 8 2.29 3.74 -10.21
C PRO A 8 1.53 2.71 -9.35
N VAL A 9 0.63 3.14 -8.46
CA VAL A 9 -0.23 2.21 -7.69
C VAL A 9 -1.23 1.52 -8.61
N LEU A 10 -1.95 2.27 -9.43
CA LEU A 10 -2.95 1.71 -10.35
C LEU A 10 -2.31 0.75 -11.35
N ILE A 11 -1.15 1.09 -11.91
CA ILE A 11 -0.42 0.20 -12.82
C ILE A 11 -0.05 -1.10 -12.10
N LEU A 12 0.50 -1.02 -10.88
CA LEU A 12 0.84 -2.21 -10.11
C LEU A 12 -0.39 -3.06 -9.81
N THR A 13 -1.49 -2.44 -9.37
CA THR A 13 -2.77 -3.12 -9.10
C THR A 13 -3.29 -3.82 -10.35
N LEU A 14 -3.24 -3.17 -11.52
CA LEU A 14 -3.68 -3.77 -12.78
C LEU A 14 -2.78 -4.93 -13.22
N ILE A 15 -1.47 -4.82 -13.05
CA ILE A 15 -0.52 -5.91 -13.35
C ILE A 15 -0.80 -7.12 -12.44
N LEU A 16 -0.95 -6.89 -11.13
CA LEU A 16 -1.29 -7.95 -10.19
C LEU A 16 -2.65 -8.57 -10.53
N ALA A 17 -3.64 -7.76 -10.92
CA ALA A 17 -4.96 -8.23 -11.38
C ALA A 17 -4.84 -9.12 -12.62
N ALA A 18 -4.06 -8.71 -13.62
CA ALA A 18 -3.86 -9.50 -14.82
C ALA A 18 -3.17 -10.85 -14.53
N ILE A 19 -2.12 -10.84 -13.69
CA ILE A 19 -1.38 -12.06 -13.31
C ILE A 19 -2.25 -13.00 -12.49
N LEU A 20 -3.03 -12.46 -11.55
CA LEU A 20 -3.84 -13.25 -10.63
C LEU A 20 -5.23 -13.60 -11.18
N ALA A 21 -5.69 -12.97 -12.26
CA ALA A 21 -7.04 -13.19 -12.80
C ALA A 21 -7.29 -14.68 -13.10
N TYR A 22 -6.41 -15.31 -13.86
CA TYR A 22 -6.55 -16.72 -14.22
C TYR A 22 -6.51 -17.66 -13.00
N PRO A 23 -5.48 -17.64 -12.13
CA PRO A 23 -5.43 -18.57 -10.98
C PRO A 23 -6.57 -18.34 -10.00
N VAL A 24 -7.01 -17.09 -9.76
CA VAL A 24 -8.13 -16.79 -8.87
C VAL A 24 -9.46 -17.34 -9.42
N ILE A 25 -9.68 -17.23 -10.73
CA ILE A 25 -10.91 -17.73 -11.35
C ILE A 25 -10.89 -19.27 -11.42
N ALA A 26 -9.76 -19.87 -11.80
CA ALA A 26 -9.66 -21.29 -12.06
C ALA A 26 -9.46 -22.16 -10.80
N TRP A 27 -8.71 -21.69 -9.80
CA TRP A 27 -8.28 -22.53 -8.66
C TRP A 27 -8.95 -22.18 -7.33
N PHE A 28 -9.51 -20.98 -7.20
CA PHE A 28 -10.02 -20.48 -5.91
C PHE A 28 -11.48 -19.99 -5.98
N PRO A 29 -12.44 -20.78 -6.51
CA PRO A 29 -13.83 -20.32 -6.67
C PRO A 29 -14.54 -20.02 -5.35
N GLU A 30 -14.30 -20.80 -4.30
CA GLU A 30 -14.99 -20.65 -3.00
C GLU A 30 -14.38 -19.57 -2.11
N THR A 31 -13.10 -19.23 -2.33
CA THR A 31 -12.36 -18.27 -1.48
C THR A 31 -12.16 -16.91 -2.14
N ARG A 32 -12.86 -16.63 -3.26
CA ARG A 32 -12.76 -15.34 -3.98
C ARG A 32 -13.08 -14.14 -3.10
N SER A 33 -14.06 -14.26 -2.21
CA SER A 33 -14.43 -13.20 -1.25
C SER A 33 -13.24 -12.81 -0.37
N ALA A 34 -12.51 -13.79 0.16
CA ALA A 34 -11.29 -13.56 0.94
C ALA A 34 -10.18 -12.89 0.12
N ILE A 35 -10.02 -13.30 -1.14
CA ILE A 35 -9.01 -12.72 -2.05
C ILE A 35 -9.33 -11.25 -2.35
N TYR A 36 -10.58 -10.93 -2.69
CA TYR A 36 -10.98 -9.54 -2.96
C TYR A 36 -10.96 -8.67 -1.71
N ALA A 37 -11.28 -9.23 -0.54
CA ALA A 37 -11.17 -8.51 0.73
C ALA A 37 -9.70 -8.20 1.06
N ALA A 38 -8.80 -9.19 0.92
CA ALA A 38 -7.36 -8.98 1.07
C ALA A 38 -6.85 -7.86 0.14
N TRP A 39 -7.30 -7.89 -1.11
CA TRP A 39 -6.94 -6.87 -2.10
C TRP A 39 -7.40 -5.48 -1.68
N SER A 40 -8.66 -5.35 -1.28
CA SER A 40 -9.25 -4.08 -0.91
C SER A 40 -8.52 -3.46 0.28
N ILE A 41 -8.18 -4.26 1.28
CA ILE A 41 -7.42 -3.81 2.46
C ILE A 41 -6.01 -3.39 2.07
N ALA A 42 -5.28 -4.24 1.33
CA ALA A 42 -3.90 -3.94 0.96
C ALA A 42 -3.80 -2.70 0.06
N LEU A 43 -4.74 -2.53 -0.88
CA LEU A 43 -4.85 -1.35 -1.73
C LEU A 43 -5.17 -0.09 -0.91
N ALA A 44 -6.16 -0.15 -0.02
CA ALA A 44 -6.50 0.98 0.86
C ALA A 44 -5.30 1.39 1.72
N ASN A 45 -4.60 0.42 2.31
CA ASN A 45 -3.41 0.65 3.10
C ASN A 45 -2.29 1.35 2.30
N ALA A 46 -2.07 0.92 1.05
CA ALA A 46 -1.10 1.52 0.15
C ALA A 46 -1.47 2.95 -0.24
N LEU A 47 -2.75 3.20 -0.56
CA LEU A 47 -3.25 4.52 -0.92
C LEU A 47 -3.09 5.51 0.24
N ILE A 48 -3.42 5.11 1.47
CA ILE A 48 -3.24 5.94 2.66
C ILE A 48 -1.75 6.25 2.87
N GLY A 49 -0.87 5.25 2.73
CA GLY A 49 0.58 5.44 2.87
C GLY A 49 1.16 6.46 1.92
N MET A 50 0.87 6.31 0.63
CA MET A 50 1.38 7.24 -0.38
C MET A 50 0.77 8.63 -0.23
N THR A 51 -0.48 8.72 0.23
CA THR A 51 -1.10 10.01 0.58
C THR A 51 -0.36 10.69 1.73
N ILE A 52 -0.03 9.96 2.81
CA ILE A 52 0.75 10.50 3.93
C ILE A 52 2.09 11.03 3.43
N ILE A 53 2.82 10.25 2.62
CA ILE A 53 4.11 10.68 2.04
C ILE A 53 3.95 11.98 1.26
N GLU A 54 2.95 12.08 0.39
CA GLU A 54 2.76 13.27 -0.47
C GLU A 54 2.36 14.52 0.35
N LEU A 55 1.54 14.35 1.39
CA LEU A 55 1.12 15.45 2.28
C LEU A 55 2.27 15.96 3.17
N THR A 56 3.17 15.08 3.59
CA THR A 56 4.25 15.42 4.52
C THR A 56 5.56 15.74 3.84
N LEU A 57 5.66 15.50 2.52
CA LEU A 57 6.90 15.64 1.76
C LEU A 57 7.57 17.01 1.90
N ASN A 58 6.78 18.09 1.93
CA ASN A 58 7.28 19.46 2.01
C ASN A 58 7.45 19.97 3.45
N LYS A 59 7.27 19.10 4.45
CA LYS A 59 7.43 19.43 5.86
C LYS A 59 8.87 19.16 6.31
N GLU A 60 9.19 19.64 7.51
CA GLU A 60 10.47 19.37 8.15
C GLU A 60 10.69 17.86 8.33
N ASN A 61 11.94 17.40 8.22
CA ASN A 61 12.28 15.97 8.27
C ASN A 61 11.76 15.28 9.54
N PHE A 62 11.76 15.97 10.68
CA PHE A 62 11.18 15.44 11.93
C PHE A 62 9.67 15.18 11.79
N ILE A 63 8.92 16.15 11.27
CA ILE A 63 7.47 16.02 11.04
C ILE A 63 7.18 14.93 10.00
N PHE A 64 7.99 14.86 8.94
CA PHE A 64 7.90 13.82 7.92
C PHE A 64 8.03 12.42 8.52
N MET A 65 9.11 12.18 9.29
CA MET A 65 9.39 10.89 9.90
C MET A 65 8.31 10.51 10.93
N ALA A 66 7.89 11.46 11.77
CA ALA A 66 6.81 11.24 12.74
C ALA A 66 5.49 10.83 12.06
N ALA A 67 5.12 11.52 10.98
CA ALA A 67 3.91 11.21 10.22
C ALA A 67 4.01 9.89 9.45
N PHE A 68 5.17 9.58 8.86
CA PHE A 68 5.38 8.34 8.12
C PHE A 68 5.34 7.11 9.05
N PHE A 69 6.14 7.10 10.12
CA PHE A 69 6.18 5.98 11.06
C PHE A 69 4.94 5.90 11.95
N GLY A 70 4.45 7.03 12.44
CA GLY A 70 3.20 7.08 13.21
C GLY A 70 2.01 6.64 12.37
N GLY A 71 1.95 7.11 11.12
CA GLY A 71 0.93 6.68 10.15
C GLY A 71 1.05 5.20 9.77
N MET A 72 2.26 4.66 9.69
CA MET A 72 2.47 3.21 9.50
C MET A 72 1.93 2.40 10.68
N GLY A 73 2.22 2.82 11.92
CA GLY A 73 1.71 2.16 13.12
C GLY A 73 0.17 2.14 13.16
N LEU A 74 -0.47 3.30 12.92
CA LEU A 74 -1.92 3.42 12.89
C LEU A 74 -2.54 2.54 11.80
N ARG A 75 -1.96 2.55 10.59
CA ARG A 75 -2.42 1.73 9.47
C ARG A 75 -2.31 0.23 9.74
N ILE A 76 -1.23 -0.22 10.37
CA ILE A 76 -1.07 -1.62 10.78
C ILE A 76 -2.18 -2.01 11.77
N MET A 77 -2.46 -1.16 12.77
CA MET A 77 -3.54 -1.42 13.74
C MET A 77 -4.91 -1.50 13.06
N LEU A 78 -5.22 -0.58 12.14
CA LEU A 78 -6.46 -0.64 11.35
C LEU A 78 -6.53 -1.89 10.49
N THR A 79 -5.44 -2.24 9.81
CA THR A 79 -5.36 -3.44 8.98
C THR A 79 -5.60 -4.70 9.80
N LEU A 80 -5.01 -4.80 11.00
CA LEU A 80 -5.22 -5.93 11.91
C LEU A 80 -6.65 -6.00 12.42
N MET A 81 -7.27 -4.86 12.76
CA MET A 81 -8.67 -4.82 13.18
C MET A 81 -9.61 -5.30 12.08
N VAL A 82 -9.45 -4.79 10.85
CA VAL A 82 -10.27 -5.23 9.71
C VAL A 82 -10.01 -6.70 9.39
N PHE A 83 -8.76 -7.14 9.45
CA PHE A 83 -8.40 -8.54 9.26
C PHE A 83 -9.08 -9.47 10.28
N ALA A 84 -9.03 -9.11 11.57
CA ALA A 84 -9.71 -9.86 12.63
C ALA A 84 -11.23 -9.89 12.42
N PHE A 85 -11.83 -8.78 12.02
CA PHE A 85 -13.27 -8.70 11.71
C PHE A 85 -13.65 -9.64 10.55
N LEU A 86 -12.86 -9.67 9.47
CA LEU A 86 -13.13 -10.56 8.34
C LEU A 86 -13.00 -12.04 8.71
N LEU A 87 -12.07 -12.38 9.62
CA LEU A 87 -11.99 -13.73 10.15
C LEU A 87 -13.23 -14.11 10.97
N SER A 88 -13.78 -13.18 11.75
CA SER A 88 -15.03 -13.43 12.49
C SER A 88 -16.25 -13.59 11.58
N GLU A 89 -16.26 -12.98 10.40
CA GLU A 89 -17.29 -13.17 9.36
C GLU A 89 -17.15 -14.51 8.61
N GLY A 90 -16.20 -15.36 9.00
CA GLY A 90 -16.04 -16.71 8.46
C GLY A 90 -15.27 -16.78 7.14
N LEU A 91 -14.53 -15.74 6.75
CA LEU A 91 -13.65 -15.80 5.59
C LEU A 91 -12.51 -16.81 5.83
N ASP A 92 -12.12 -17.54 4.78
CA ASP A 92 -11.04 -18.52 4.88
C ASP A 92 -9.71 -17.87 5.31
N ALA A 93 -9.27 -18.25 6.51
CA ALA A 93 -8.10 -17.66 7.16
C ALA A 93 -6.82 -17.86 6.34
N LYS A 94 -6.64 -19.03 5.72
CA LYS A 94 -5.43 -19.35 4.96
C LYS A 94 -5.31 -18.48 3.72
N THR A 95 -6.38 -18.41 2.93
CA THR A 95 -6.42 -17.60 1.71
C THR A 95 -6.31 -16.12 2.05
N LEU A 96 -7.07 -15.62 3.03
CA LEU A 96 -7.01 -14.22 3.45
C LEU A 96 -5.58 -13.84 3.86
N THR A 97 -4.95 -14.64 4.72
CA THR A 97 -3.58 -14.39 5.20
C THR A 97 -2.56 -14.40 4.05
N PHE A 98 -2.60 -15.41 3.19
CA PHE A 98 -1.63 -15.57 2.10
C PHE A 98 -1.69 -14.40 1.11
N PHE A 99 -2.90 -14.04 0.67
CA PHE A 99 -3.08 -12.93 -0.26
C PHE A 99 -2.83 -11.57 0.41
N MET A 100 -3.24 -11.38 1.67
CA MET A 100 -2.90 -10.17 2.42
C MET A 100 -1.41 -9.97 2.48
N LEU A 101 -0.65 -10.99 2.88
CA LEU A 101 0.80 -10.91 3.01
C LEU A 101 1.46 -10.61 1.65
N GLY A 102 1.11 -11.36 0.60
CA GLY A 102 1.68 -11.16 -0.74
C GLY A 102 1.39 -9.77 -1.33
N LEU A 103 0.14 -9.32 -1.27
CA LEU A 103 -0.24 -7.99 -1.77
C LEU A 103 0.35 -6.87 -0.93
N TYR A 104 0.38 -7.03 0.40
CA TYR A 104 0.99 -6.06 1.30
C TYR A 104 2.47 -5.88 1.00
N PHE A 105 3.22 -6.96 0.79
CA PHE A 105 4.63 -6.88 0.39
C PHE A 105 4.81 -6.16 -0.96
N ALA A 106 4.00 -6.49 -1.97
CA ALA A 106 4.07 -5.84 -3.27
C ALA A 106 3.84 -4.32 -3.16
N TYR A 107 2.83 -3.90 -2.40
CA TYR A 107 2.55 -2.48 -2.19
C TYR A 107 3.59 -1.79 -1.31
N LEU A 108 4.14 -2.47 -0.31
CA LEU A 108 5.18 -1.91 0.56
C LEU A 108 6.48 -1.63 -0.22
N ILE A 109 6.88 -2.53 -1.13
CA ILE A 109 8.00 -2.29 -2.05
C ILE A 109 7.74 -1.04 -2.88
N GLN A 110 6.52 -0.88 -3.40
CA GLN A 110 6.15 0.30 -4.19
C GLN A 110 6.13 1.59 -3.34
N GLU A 111 5.67 1.53 -2.09
CA GLU A 111 5.68 2.65 -1.14
C GLU A 111 7.12 3.11 -0.86
N ILE A 112 8.03 2.16 -0.59
CA ILE A 112 9.46 2.45 -0.38
C ILE A 112 10.09 3.03 -1.65
N HIS A 113 9.81 2.45 -2.82
CA HIS A 113 10.34 2.95 -4.09
C HIS A 113 9.85 4.38 -4.38
N PHE A 114 8.57 4.67 -4.13
CA PHE A 114 8.02 6.02 -4.24
C PHE A 114 8.69 6.99 -3.27
N LEU A 115 8.88 6.58 -2.01
CA LEU A 115 9.57 7.37 -0.99
C LEU A 115 10.98 7.74 -1.42
N VAL A 116 11.81 6.75 -1.77
CA VAL A 116 13.23 6.95 -2.17
C VAL A 116 13.33 7.86 -3.39
N LYS A 117 12.50 7.63 -4.40
CA LYS A 117 12.45 8.46 -5.62
C LYS A 117 12.07 9.91 -5.32
N THR A 118 11.22 10.12 -4.32
CA THR A 118 10.72 11.46 -3.99
C THR A 118 11.74 12.22 -3.13
N MET A 119 12.40 11.54 -2.17
CA MET A 119 13.49 12.13 -1.38
C MET A 119 14.72 12.48 -2.23
N SER A 120 15.08 11.65 -3.23
CA SER A 120 16.21 11.94 -4.12
C SER A 120 15.99 13.20 -4.97
N ARG A 121 14.76 13.43 -5.44
CA ARG A 121 14.37 14.65 -6.15
C ARG A 121 14.51 15.91 -5.30
N GLN A 122 14.10 15.85 -4.03
CA GLN A 122 14.24 16.99 -3.11
C GLN A 122 15.71 17.36 -2.85
N LYS A 123 16.59 16.36 -2.63
CA LYS A 123 18.03 16.60 -2.47
C LYS A 123 18.63 17.29 -3.69
N GLY A 124 18.26 16.86 -4.91
CA GLY A 124 18.73 17.49 -6.16
C GLY A 124 18.30 18.96 -6.30
N GLN A 125 17.06 19.29 -5.92
CA GLN A 125 16.56 20.67 -5.98
C GLN A 125 17.18 21.58 -4.91
N ALA A 126 17.49 21.06 -3.73
CA ALA A 126 18.17 21.82 -2.67
C ALA A 126 19.62 22.18 -3.04
N VAL A 127 20.30 21.33 -3.82
CA VAL A 127 21.66 21.62 -4.33
C VAL A 127 21.64 22.70 -5.42
N TYR A 128 20.63 22.69 -6.30
CA TYR A 128 20.54 23.67 -7.39
C TYR A 128 20.17 25.08 -6.91
N LYS A 129 19.43 25.22 -5.80
CA LYS A 129 19.12 26.52 -5.18
C LYS A 129 20.30 27.17 -4.44
N LYS A 130 21.39 26.43 -4.19
CA LYS A 130 22.59 26.92 -3.49
C LYS A 130 23.73 27.33 -4.44
N ARG A 131 23.58 27.12 -5.74
CA ARG A 131 24.48 27.61 -6.78
C ARG A 131 23.85 28.80 -7.48
#